data_AF-A0AA47EFR4-F1
#
_entry.id   AF-A0AA47EFR4-F1
#
_cell.length_a   1.000
_cell.length_b   1.000
_cell.length_c   1.000
_cell.angle_alpha   90.00
_cell.angle_beta   90.00
_cell.angle_gamma   90.00
#
_symmetry.space_group_name_H-M   'P 1'
#
loop_
_entity.id
_entity.type
_entity.pdbx_description
1 polymer ?
#
loop_
_entity_poly.entity_id
_entity_poly.type
_entity_poly.pdbx_seq_one_letter_code
_entity_poly.pdbx_strand_id
1 'polypeptide(L)'
;MKKLLTPTLTILMVISLTACIRNQANMNEKNSVRSSSVEKASSTVEGSNIQDTSSKLMMISLTTCSENQANRNEKNSAGRCSVEKAASTVEGRNVQDTSSKASNDSAQVLPKGSNMATRTIKNGTAITMTVGDTVIPATLNNSTSSKELLSRLPYTVHINRFSHDYSGVMKDPLKYDEKDVHNGWMNGDINFERDVNYFTILFEDEKKSKIYGEQVNMGKVDCDLSVIKGLGSSIDVRIDLAR
;
A
#
# COMPACT_ATOMS: atom_id res chain seq x y z
N MET A 1 -0.02 41.60 25.01
CA MET A 1 0.49 41.99 23.68
C MET A 1 -0.08 41.03 22.65
N LYS A 2 -1.06 41.45 21.85
CA LYS A 2 -1.74 40.61 20.85
C LYS A 2 -0.90 40.65 19.56
N LYS A 3 -0.27 39.54 19.18
CA LYS A 3 0.47 39.43 17.92
C LYS A 3 -0.54 39.30 16.77
N LEU A 4 -0.56 40.29 15.88
CA LEU A 4 -1.29 40.25 14.61
C LEU A 4 -0.69 39.14 13.72
N LEU A 5 -1.51 38.15 13.36
CA LEU A 5 -1.21 37.27 12.23
C LEU A 5 -1.32 38.08 10.95
N THR A 6 -0.26 38.08 10.14
CA THR A 6 -0.20 38.75 8.85
C THR A 6 -1.02 37.98 7.80
N PRO A 7 -1.68 38.69 6.86
CA PRO A 7 -2.65 38.11 5.91
C PRO A 7 -2.04 37.21 4.82
N THR A 8 -0.72 37.02 4.79
CA THR A 8 -0.04 36.19 3.79
C THR A 8 -0.15 34.68 4.06
N LEU A 9 -0.33 34.27 5.32
CA LEU A 9 -0.39 32.85 5.68
C LEU A 9 -1.73 32.20 5.31
N THR A 10 -2.82 32.97 5.31
CA THR A 10 -4.16 32.47 4.97
C THR A 10 -4.30 32.18 3.47
N ILE A 11 -3.59 32.92 2.61
CA ILE A 11 -3.65 32.76 1.15
C ILE A 11 -2.98 31.45 0.72
N LEU A 12 -1.90 31.02 1.41
CA LEU A 12 -1.20 29.77 1.07
C LEU A 12 -2.03 28.52 1.40
N MET A 13 -2.83 28.56 2.47
CA MET A 13 -3.72 27.43 2.82
C MET A 13 -4.88 27.25 1.83
N VAL A 14 -5.42 28.33 1.25
CA VAL A 14 -6.51 28.24 0.26
C VAL A 14 -6.04 27.63 -1.07
N ILE A 15 -4.78 27.88 -1.47
CA ILE A 15 -4.21 27.32 -2.69
C ILE A 15 -4.03 25.79 -2.57
N SER A 16 -3.62 25.30 -1.40
CA SER A 16 -3.42 23.85 -1.15
C SER A 16 -4.74 23.07 -1.14
N LEU A 17 -5.81 23.62 -0.54
CA LEU A 17 -7.13 22.99 -0.53
C LEU A 17 -7.75 22.88 -1.93
N THR A 18 -7.53 23.89 -2.78
CA THR A 18 -8.13 23.93 -4.13
C THR A 18 -7.47 22.93 -5.10
N ALA A 19 -6.20 22.58 -4.88
CA ALA A 19 -5.50 21.55 -5.66
C ALA A 19 -6.01 20.12 -5.36
N CYS A 20 -6.38 19.84 -4.10
CA CYS A 20 -6.96 18.54 -3.73
C CYS A 20 -8.33 18.30 -4.38
N ILE A 21 -9.19 19.34 -4.45
CA ILE A 21 -10.53 19.20 -5.03
C ILE A 21 -10.48 18.98 -6.55
N ARG A 22 -9.58 19.65 -7.28
CA ARG A 22 -9.43 19.46 -8.73
C ARG A 22 -8.95 18.06 -9.12
N ASN A 23 -8.16 17.40 -8.26
CA ASN A 23 -7.66 16.06 -8.56
C ASN A 23 -8.75 14.98 -8.40
N GLN A 24 -9.69 15.14 -7.46
CA GLN A 24 -10.83 14.23 -7.31
C GLN A 24 -11.81 14.28 -8.49
N ALA A 25 -12.06 15.46 -9.07
CA ALA A 25 -12.97 15.60 -10.21
C ALA A 25 -12.44 14.92 -11.49
N ASN A 26 -11.13 14.94 -11.73
CA ASN A 26 -10.50 14.38 -12.93
C ASN A 26 -10.47 12.84 -12.93
N MET A 27 -10.54 12.20 -11.75
CA MET A 27 -10.59 10.74 -11.64
C MET A 27 -11.99 10.17 -11.94
N ASN A 28 -13.06 10.92 -11.67
CA ASN A 28 -14.43 10.48 -11.94
C ASN A 28 -14.80 10.57 -13.44
N GLU A 29 -14.26 11.55 -14.16
CA GLU A 29 -14.55 11.71 -15.59
C GLU A 29 -13.90 10.61 -16.45
N LYS A 30 -12.70 10.15 -16.07
CA LYS A 30 -11.99 9.08 -16.79
C LYS A 30 -12.61 7.69 -16.60
N ASN A 31 -13.30 7.44 -15.49
CA ASN A 31 -14.02 6.18 -15.27
C ASN A 31 -15.39 6.15 -15.99
N SER A 32 -16.02 7.31 -16.24
CA SER A 32 -17.28 7.36 -16.99
C SER A 32 -17.09 7.12 -18.50
N VAL A 33 -15.97 7.56 -19.07
CA VAL A 33 -15.72 7.45 -20.52
C VAL A 33 -15.26 6.03 -20.93
N ARG A 34 -14.77 5.21 -19.99
CA ARG A 34 -14.27 3.86 -20.30
C ARG A 34 -15.38 2.79 -20.37
N SER A 35 -16.60 3.12 -19.96
CA SER A 35 -17.73 2.18 -19.93
C SER A 35 -18.66 2.25 -21.17
N SER A 36 -18.36 3.11 -22.16
CA SER A 36 -19.26 3.35 -23.31
C SER A 36 -18.73 2.89 -24.68
N SER A 37 -17.65 2.09 -24.73
CA SER A 37 -17.00 1.73 -26.00
C SER A 37 -16.80 0.23 -26.18
N VAL A 38 -17.84 -0.58 -25.98
CA VAL A 38 -17.93 -1.93 -26.55
C VAL A 38 -19.39 -2.19 -26.90
N GLU A 39 -19.79 -1.90 -28.14
CA GLU A 39 -20.81 -2.60 -28.93
C GLU A 39 -21.16 -1.79 -30.18
N LYS A 40 -20.61 -2.17 -31.34
CA LYS A 40 -21.34 -2.19 -32.62
C LYS A 40 -20.47 -2.72 -33.75
N ALA A 41 -20.79 -3.93 -34.21
CA ALA A 41 -20.74 -4.28 -35.64
C ALA A 41 -21.49 -5.60 -35.84
N SER A 42 -22.74 -5.54 -36.30
CA SER A 42 -23.24 -6.49 -37.30
C SER A 42 -24.51 -5.95 -37.95
N SER A 43 -24.71 -6.36 -39.19
CA SER A 43 -25.36 -5.69 -40.31
C SER A 43 -26.88 -5.80 -40.39
N THR A 44 -27.44 -4.77 -41.01
CA THR A 44 -28.80 -4.59 -41.56
C THR A 44 -29.27 -5.72 -42.47
N VAL A 45 -30.51 -6.18 -42.28
CA VAL A 45 -31.43 -6.61 -43.36
C VAL A 45 -32.86 -6.16 -42.99
N GLU A 46 -33.60 -5.76 -44.03
CA GLU A 46 -34.83 -4.97 -44.11
C GLU A 46 -36.12 -5.65 -43.59
N GLY A 47 -37.12 -4.82 -43.26
CA GLY A 47 -38.45 -4.97 -43.87
C GLY A 47 -39.67 -5.22 -42.99
N SER A 48 -40.60 -4.24 -43.03
CA SER A 48 -42.07 -4.32 -42.90
C SER A 48 -42.77 -4.49 -41.53
N ASN A 49 -43.14 -3.32 -40.98
CA ASN A 49 -44.45 -2.83 -40.53
C ASN A 49 -45.65 -3.82 -40.45
N ILE A 50 -46.24 -4.03 -39.25
CA ILE A 50 -47.70 -4.14 -38.99
C ILE A 50 -48.01 -3.66 -37.55
N GLN A 51 -49.11 -2.91 -37.41
CA GLN A 51 -49.68 -2.31 -36.21
C GLN A 51 -50.35 -3.33 -35.26
N ASP A 52 -50.63 -2.82 -34.06
CA ASP A 52 -51.85 -3.08 -33.27
C ASP A 52 -51.73 -4.05 -32.08
N THR A 53 -52.74 -3.96 -31.22
CA THR A 53 -52.67 -3.71 -29.78
C THR A 53 -52.87 -4.93 -28.88
N SER A 54 -52.62 -4.69 -27.59
CA SER A 54 -53.37 -5.24 -26.45
C SER A 54 -52.82 -6.48 -25.74
N SER A 55 -52.21 -6.19 -24.59
CA SER A 55 -52.36 -6.86 -23.29
C SER A 55 -53.02 -8.24 -23.28
N LYS A 56 -52.23 -9.27 -22.97
CA LYS A 56 -52.67 -10.41 -22.16
C LYS A 56 -51.49 -11.18 -21.55
N LEU A 57 -51.27 -10.87 -20.28
CA LEU A 57 -51.04 -11.79 -19.16
C LEU A 57 -50.54 -13.20 -19.54
N MET A 58 -49.23 -13.43 -19.38
CA MET A 58 -48.62 -14.75 -19.46
C MET A 58 -48.68 -15.42 -18.08
N MET A 59 -49.30 -16.60 -18.05
CA MET A 59 -49.41 -17.51 -16.93
C MET A 59 -48.47 -18.70 -17.19
N ILE A 60 -47.95 -19.29 -16.10
CA ILE A 60 -47.44 -20.68 -15.99
C ILE A 60 -46.09 -20.92 -16.70
N SER A 61 -45.13 -21.71 -16.21
CA SER A 61 -44.70 -22.25 -14.92
C SER A 61 -43.39 -23.00 -15.24
N LEU A 62 -42.46 -23.04 -14.28
CA LEU A 62 -41.40 -24.02 -14.06
C LEU A 62 -40.91 -24.89 -15.24
N THR A 63 -39.63 -24.83 -15.60
CA THR A 63 -38.78 -26.05 -15.64
C THR A 63 -37.28 -25.69 -15.53
N THR A 64 -36.60 -26.50 -14.73
CA THR A 64 -35.16 -26.65 -14.50
C THR A 64 -34.34 -26.83 -15.78
N CYS A 65 -33.05 -26.48 -15.75
CA CYS A 65 -31.98 -27.29 -16.34
C CYS A 65 -30.64 -27.07 -15.63
N SER A 66 -30.02 -28.21 -15.33
CA SER A 66 -28.71 -28.42 -14.73
C SER A 66 -27.57 -28.18 -15.74
N GLU A 67 -26.37 -28.03 -15.17
CA GLU A 67 -25.04 -28.28 -15.73
C GLU A 67 -24.55 -27.47 -16.94
N ASN A 68 -23.50 -26.69 -16.68
CA ASN A 68 -22.27 -26.86 -17.46
C ASN A 68 -21.04 -26.49 -16.63
N GLN A 69 -20.24 -27.50 -16.30
CA GLN A 69 -18.84 -27.32 -15.93
C GLN A 69 -18.09 -26.85 -17.17
N ALA A 70 -17.55 -25.63 -17.12
CA ALA A 70 -16.55 -25.17 -18.06
C ALA A 70 -15.28 -24.78 -17.27
N ASN A 71 -14.36 -25.72 -17.32
CA ASN A 71 -12.96 -25.63 -16.98
C ASN A 71 -12.33 -24.34 -17.57
N ARG A 72 -11.79 -23.46 -16.73
CA ARG A 72 -10.72 -22.54 -17.12
C ARG A 72 -9.65 -22.50 -16.05
N ASN A 73 -8.49 -23.01 -16.43
CA ASN A 73 -7.19 -22.67 -15.88
C ASN A 73 -7.03 -21.14 -15.82
N GLU A 74 -6.98 -20.60 -14.61
CA GLU A 74 -6.27 -19.34 -14.35
C GLU A 74 -5.13 -19.63 -13.37
N LYS A 75 -3.91 -19.52 -13.91
CA LYS A 75 -2.66 -19.45 -13.15
C LYS A 75 -2.66 -18.15 -12.36
N ASN A 76 -3.24 -18.17 -11.16
CA ASN A 76 -2.89 -17.19 -10.13
C ASN A 76 -1.57 -17.60 -9.48
N SER A 77 -0.46 -17.16 -10.06
CA SER A 77 0.81 -17.05 -9.35
C SER A 77 0.72 -15.87 -8.38
N ALA A 78 -0.15 -15.97 -7.38
CA ALA A 78 -0.05 -15.13 -6.20
C ALA A 78 1.23 -15.57 -5.49
N GLY A 79 2.26 -14.73 -5.52
CA GLY A 79 3.46 -14.89 -4.72
C GLY A 79 3.03 -14.95 -3.26
N ARG A 80 2.99 -16.14 -2.69
CA ARG A 80 2.56 -16.33 -1.32
C ARG A 80 3.74 -16.00 -0.42
N CYS A 81 3.56 -15.13 0.56
CA CYS A 81 4.54 -14.88 1.63
C CYS A 81 4.61 -16.16 2.51
N SER A 82 5.22 -17.22 2.00
CA SER A 82 5.46 -18.46 2.74
C SER A 82 6.82 -18.37 3.43
N VAL A 83 6.85 -18.69 4.72
CA VAL A 83 8.05 -18.62 5.55
C VAL A 83 8.89 -19.88 5.30
N GLU A 84 9.85 -19.81 4.38
CA GLU A 84 10.90 -20.83 4.27
C GLU A 84 12.23 -20.27 4.81
N LYS A 85 12.75 -20.95 5.84
CA LYS A 85 13.96 -20.60 6.57
C LYS A 85 15.19 -20.97 5.75
N ALA A 86 15.82 -20.00 5.09
CA ALA A 86 17.09 -20.19 4.41
C ALA A 86 18.27 -19.74 5.30
N ALA A 87 19.03 -20.71 5.80
CA ALA A 87 20.39 -20.47 6.28
C ALA A 87 21.36 -20.58 5.09
N SER A 88 22.20 -19.57 4.87
CA SER A 88 23.34 -19.69 3.96
C SER A 88 24.52 -18.86 4.44
N THR A 89 25.61 -19.57 4.68
CA THR A 89 26.97 -19.09 4.94
C THR A 89 27.56 -18.58 3.63
N VAL A 90 28.08 -17.34 3.59
CA VAL A 90 28.93 -16.89 2.46
C VAL A 90 30.11 -16.07 2.98
N GLU A 91 31.30 -16.51 2.58
CA GLU A 91 32.60 -15.89 2.76
C GLU A 91 32.73 -14.55 2.01
N GLY A 92 33.56 -13.67 2.56
CA GLY A 92 33.67 -12.28 2.15
C GLY A 92 34.35 -12.00 0.81
N ARG A 93 34.06 -10.82 0.28
CA ARG A 93 35.02 -10.06 -0.52
C ARG A 93 34.73 -8.55 -0.41
N ASN A 94 35.82 -7.83 -0.20
CA ASN A 94 35.94 -6.42 0.15
C ASN A 94 35.78 -5.53 -1.10
N VAL A 95 34.95 -4.49 -1.05
CA VAL A 95 35.07 -3.30 -1.91
C VAL A 95 34.71 -2.06 -1.11
N GLN A 96 35.63 -1.11 -1.16
CA GLN A 96 35.69 0.15 -0.42
C GLN A 96 35.09 1.29 -1.28
N ASP A 97 34.75 2.40 -0.61
CA ASP A 97 34.41 3.75 -1.13
C ASP A 97 32.92 4.02 -1.44
N THR A 98 32.23 5.09 -1.02
CA THR A 98 32.59 6.44 -0.51
C THR A 98 31.51 6.95 0.46
N SER A 99 31.89 7.90 1.32
CA SER A 99 31.08 8.50 2.39
C SER A 99 29.80 9.24 1.93
N SER A 100 28.66 8.86 2.51
CA SER A 100 27.60 9.81 2.87
C SER A 100 27.01 9.36 4.21
N LYS A 101 26.79 10.31 5.11
CA LYS A 101 26.48 10.10 6.53
C LYS A 101 25.17 9.30 6.67
N ALA A 102 25.31 7.99 6.73
CA ALA A 102 24.24 7.02 6.90
C ALA A 102 23.79 7.03 8.36
N SER A 103 22.47 6.97 8.54
CA SER A 103 21.83 6.63 9.80
C SER A 103 22.51 5.40 10.42
N ASN A 104 22.69 5.45 11.74
CA ASN A 104 23.39 4.48 12.58
C ASN A 104 22.65 3.12 12.71
N ASP A 105 21.81 2.81 11.74
CA ASP A 105 21.12 1.54 11.62
C ASP A 105 21.99 0.60 10.80
N SER A 106 22.22 -0.60 11.32
CA SER A 106 23.05 -1.64 10.69
C SER A 106 22.38 -2.23 9.44
N ALA A 107 22.11 -1.41 8.42
CA ALA A 107 21.53 -1.81 7.15
C ALA A 107 22.62 -2.41 6.25
N GLN A 108 22.45 -3.68 5.88
CA GLN A 108 23.16 -4.29 4.75
C GLN A 108 22.20 -4.33 3.56
N VAL A 109 22.68 -3.99 2.36
CA VAL A 109 21.88 -3.92 1.13
C VAL A 109 21.84 -5.30 0.45
N LEU A 110 20.65 -5.79 0.11
CA LEU A 110 20.46 -7.05 -0.63
C LEU A 110 20.88 -6.95 -2.12
N PRO A 111 21.10 -8.09 -2.80
CA PRO A 111 21.47 -8.11 -4.22
C PRO A 111 20.45 -7.41 -5.13
N LYS A 112 20.97 -6.63 -6.07
CA LYS A 112 20.21 -5.89 -7.09
C LYS A 112 19.34 -6.84 -7.93
N GLY A 113 18.02 -6.74 -7.81
CA GLY A 113 17.04 -7.49 -8.62
C GLY A 113 15.98 -8.26 -7.84
N SER A 114 16.12 -8.40 -6.51
CA SER A 114 15.05 -8.96 -5.69
C SER A 114 13.91 -7.95 -5.51
N ASN A 115 12.66 -8.36 -5.71
CA ASN A 115 11.48 -7.55 -5.36
C ASN A 115 11.17 -7.64 -3.85
N MET A 116 12.22 -7.71 -3.03
CA MET A 116 12.15 -7.82 -1.57
C MET A 116 12.50 -6.48 -0.93
N ALA A 117 12.26 -6.36 0.38
CA ALA A 117 12.69 -5.19 1.12
C ALA A 117 14.22 -4.99 1.01
N THR A 118 14.67 -3.77 0.71
CA THR A 118 16.09 -3.44 0.54
C THR A 118 16.83 -3.49 1.87
N ARG A 119 16.19 -3.06 2.96
CA ARG A 119 16.76 -3.05 4.30
C ARG A 119 16.94 -4.48 4.82
N THR A 120 17.99 -4.70 5.58
CA THR A 120 18.12 -5.89 6.43
C THR A 120 18.15 -5.46 7.90
N ILE A 121 17.51 -6.25 8.76
CA ILE A 121 17.47 -6.01 10.20
C ILE A 121 18.05 -7.24 10.87
N LYS A 122 19.14 -7.06 11.61
CA LYS A 122 19.72 -8.10 12.48
C LYS A 122 19.08 -7.98 13.86
N ASN A 123 18.64 -9.09 14.43
CA ASN A 123 18.06 -9.16 15.78
C ASN A 123 16.84 -8.25 15.98
N GLY A 124 15.91 -8.26 15.01
CA GLY A 124 14.62 -7.60 15.13
C GLY A 124 13.55 -8.48 15.79
N THR A 125 12.41 -7.88 16.11
CA THR A 125 11.24 -8.59 16.62
C THR A 125 10.32 -8.94 15.46
N ALA A 126 10.05 -10.23 15.26
CA ALA A 126 9.13 -10.70 14.24
C ALA A 126 7.69 -10.34 14.62
N ILE A 127 6.97 -9.78 13.65
CA ILE A 127 5.55 -9.45 13.73
C ILE A 127 4.83 -10.04 12.52
N THR A 128 3.51 -10.11 12.61
CA THR A 128 2.64 -10.38 11.46
C THR A 128 1.71 -9.20 11.25
N MET A 129 1.58 -8.78 10.00
CA MET A 129 0.55 -7.82 9.57
C MET A 129 -0.51 -8.58 8.77
N THR A 130 -1.77 -8.49 9.18
CA THR A 130 -2.90 -9.18 8.54
C THR A 130 -3.82 -8.17 7.87
N VAL A 131 -4.14 -8.43 6.60
CA VAL A 131 -5.07 -7.64 5.77
C VAL A 131 -6.05 -8.59 5.11
N GLY A 132 -7.30 -8.61 5.59
CA GLY A 132 -8.25 -9.68 5.23
C GLY A 132 -7.64 -11.05 5.52
N ASP A 133 -7.56 -11.90 4.50
CA ASP A 133 -6.95 -13.24 4.58
C ASP A 133 -5.43 -13.26 4.30
N THR A 134 -4.84 -12.11 3.96
CA THR A 134 -3.41 -12.01 3.63
C THR A 134 -2.60 -11.79 4.90
N VAL A 135 -1.64 -12.68 5.16
CA VAL A 135 -0.65 -12.54 6.24
C VAL A 135 0.69 -12.12 5.66
N ILE A 136 1.21 -10.99 6.14
CA ILE A 136 2.46 -10.38 5.72
C ILE A 136 3.44 -10.49 6.89
N PRO A 137 4.49 -11.33 6.79
CA PRO A 137 5.55 -11.35 7.78
C PRO A 137 6.32 -10.03 7.72
N ALA A 138 6.71 -9.52 8.88
CA ALA A 138 7.52 -8.32 9.00
C ALA A 138 8.42 -8.39 10.23
N THR A 139 9.46 -7.57 10.25
CA THR A 139 10.42 -7.49 11.33
C THR A 139 10.55 -6.04 11.77
N LEU A 140 10.26 -5.78 13.05
CA LEU A 140 10.53 -4.49 13.68
C LEU A 140 11.97 -4.44 14.21
N ASN A 141 12.60 -3.27 14.11
CA ASN A 141 13.90 -2.97 14.71
C ASN A 141 13.75 -2.71 16.23
N ASN A 142 14.83 -2.26 16.88
CA ASN A 142 14.86 -2.03 18.34
C ASN A 142 14.75 -0.54 18.73
N SER A 143 14.28 0.32 17.83
CA SER A 143 14.10 1.76 18.08
C SER A 143 13.03 2.02 19.15
N THR A 144 13.00 3.26 19.65
CA THR A 144 11.99 3.71 20.63
C THR A 144 10.56 3.57 20.07
N SER A 145 10.35 3.89 18.78
CA SER A 145 9.05 3.76 18.12
C SER A 145 8.62 2.31 17.95
N SER A 146 9.55 1.42 17.60
CA SER A 146 9.26 -0.01 17.46
C SER A 146 8.85 -0.65 18.78
N LYS A 147 9.55 -0.32 19.88
CA LYS A 147 9.20 -0.80 21.22
C LYS A 147 7.85 -0.26 21.69
N GLU A 148 7.56 1.00 21.39
CA GLU A 148 6.27 1.60 21.71
C GLU A 148 5.15 0.91 20.90
N LEU A 149 5.33 0.66 19.61
CA LEU A 149 4.36 -0.09 18.79
C LEU A 149 4.16 -1.51 19.34
N LEU A 150 5.24 -2.22 19.68
CA LEU A 150 5.19 -3.56 20.30
C LEU A 150 4.36 -3.57 21.59
N SER A 151 4.46 -2.53 22.42
CA SER A 151 3.69 -2.42 23.66
C SER A 151 2.18 -2.24 23.46
N ARG A 152 1.76 -1.87 22.24
CA ARG A 152 0.36 -1.64 21.87
C ARG A 152 -0.28 -2.85 21.16
N LEU A 153 0.47 -3.92 20.91
CA LEU A 153 -0.03 -5.05 20.15
C LEU A 153 -1.07 -5.87 20.96
N PRO A 154 -2.12 -6.41 20.30
CA PRO A 154 -2.42 -6.24 18.88
C PRO A 154 -2.94 -4.84 18.56
N TYR A 155 -2.46 -4.27 17.45
CA TYR A 155 -2.82 -2.91 17.03
C TYR A 155 -3.37 -2.92 15.61
N THR A 156 -4.50 -2.26 15.38
CA THR A 156 -5.09 -2.12 14.05
C THR A 156 -5.01 -0.67 13.59
N VAL A 157 -4.55 -0.46 12.36
CA VAL A 157 -4.52 0.86 11.72
C VAL A 157 -5.18 0.79 10.35
N HIS A 158 -6.02 1.79 10.08
CA HIS A 158 -6.62 2.00 8.78
C HIS A 158 -5.67 2.82 7.90
N ILE A 159 -5.29 2.31 6.73
CA ILE A 159 -4.37 2.96 5.80
C ILE A 159 -4.90 2.92 4.36
N ASN A 160 -4.55 3.95 3.59
CA ASN A 160 -4.95 4.08 2.18
C ASN A 160 -3.74 3.95 1.27
N ARG A 161 -3.99 3.44 0.06
CA ARG A 161 -2.97 3.26 -0.97
C ARG A 161 -2.65 4.57 -1.67
N PHE A 162 -1.37 4.87 -1.78
CA PHE A 162 -0.80 5.91 -2.64
C PHE A 162 0.14 5.30 -3.68
N SER A 163 0.86 6.14 -4.42
CA SER A 163 1.73 5.69 -5.52
C SER A 163 2.86 4.78 -5.07
N HIS A 164 3.47 5.05 -3.91
CA HIS A 164 4.66 4.35 -3.42
C HIS A 164 4.52 3.78 -2.00
N ASP A 165 3.41 4.04 -1.33
CA ASP A 165 3.15 3.58 0.03
C ASP A 165 1.68 3.26 0.28
N TYR A 166 1.44 2.66 1.44
CA TYR A 166 0.17 2.78 2.15
C TYR A 166 0.41 3.58 3.42
N SER A 167 -0.44 4.56 3.70
CA SER A 167 -0.32 5.40 4.89
C SER A 167 -1.67 5.75 5.51
N GLY A 168 -1.66 6.00 6.81
CA GLY A 168 -2.84 6.42 7.56
C GLY A 168 -2.51 6.85 8.98
N VAL A 169 -3.37 7.70 9.54
CA VAL A 169 -3.19 8.30 10.87
C VAL A 169 -3.35 7.24 11.95
N MET A 170 -2.36 7.12 12.83
CA MET A 170 -2.48 6.35 14.05
C MET A 170 -3.36 7.09 15.06
N LYS A 171 -4.09 6.36 15.92
CA LYS A 171 -4.94 6.99 16.95
C LYS A 171 -4.14 7.90 17.89
N ASP A 172 -2.98 7.41 18.33
CA ASP A 172 -2.08 8.10 19.25
C ASP A 172 -0.65 8.04 18.69
N PRO A 173 0.13 9.14 18.75
CA PRO A 173 1.50 9.16 18.23
C PRO A 173 2.42 8.21 18.97
N LEU A 174 3.39 7.67 18.22
CA LEU A 174 4.47 6.88 18.79
C LEU A 174 5.54 7.79 19.38
N LYS A 175 6.20 7.30 20.44
CA LYS A 175 7.44 7.90 20.92
C LYS A 175 8.55 7.63 19.90
N TYR A 176 9.50 8.54 19.76
CA TYR A 176 10.67 8.38 18.89
C TYR A 176 11.85 9.14 19.48
N ASP A 177 13.06 8.83 19.01
CA ASP A 177 14.26 9.62 19.29
C ASP A 177 14.57 10.52 18.09
N GLU A 178 14.90 11.79 18.31
CA GLU A 178 15.20 12.75 17.23
C GLU A 178 16.35 12.29 16.32
N LYS A 179 17.29 11.50 16.85
CA LYS A 179 18.40 10.93 16.08
C LYS A 179 17.95 9.89 15.03
N ASP A 180 16.75 9.34 15.18
CA ASP A 180 16.18 8.34 14.28
C ASP A 180 15.29 8.99 13.21
N VAL A 181 15.09 10.32 13.26
CA VAL A 181 14.37 11.08 12.23
C VAL A 181 15.29 11.32 11.04
N HIS A 182 14.80 10.98 9.85
CA HIS A 182 15.56 11.12 8.61
C HIS A 182 14.67 11.44 7.41
N ASN A 183 15.33 11.72 6.28
CA ASN A 183 14.68 11.83 4.99
C ASN A 183 14.73 10.52 4.22
N GLY A 184 13.70 10.27 3.43
CA GLY A 184 13.57 9.12 2.54
C GLY A 184 13.40 7.78 3.26
N TRP A 185 13.35 6.72 2.46
CA TRP A 185 13.12 5.36 2.92
C TRP A 185 13.83 4.35 2.02
N MET A 186 13.90 3.12 2.49
CA MET A 186 14.22 1.95 1.68
C MET A 186 12.92 1.22 1.28
N ASN A 187 12.87 0.63 0.08
CA ASN A 187 11.72 -0.15 -0.33
C ASN A 187 11.52 -1.31 0.67
N GLY A 188 10.29 -1.50 1.11
CA GLY A 188 9.88 -2.44 2.13
C GLY A 188 9.94 -1.91 3.57
N ASP A 189 10.37 -0.67 3.80
CA ASP A 189 10.40 -0.07 5.13
C ASP A 189 8.97 0.10 5.71
N ILE A 190 8.86 -0.07 7.03
CA ILE A 190 7.71 0.30 7.84
C ILE A 190 8.12 1.53 8.64
N ASN A 191 7.47 2.66 8.41
CA ASN A 191 7.83 3.95 9.00
C ASN A 191 6.72 4.55 9.85
N PHE A 192 7.14 5.36 10.82
CA PHE A 192 6.33 6.33 11.51
C PHE A 192 6.68 7.73 11.01
N GLU A 193 5.70 8.50 10.51
CA GLU A 193 5.90 9.90 10.11
C GLU A 193 5.38 10.84 11.19
N ARG A 194 6.30 11.57 11.83
CA ARG A 194 6.02 12.27 13.10
C ARG A 194 5.15 13.53 12.98
N ASP A 195 5.17 14.20 11.83
CA ASP A 195 4.43 15.46 11.64
C ASP A 195 2.93 15.25 11.49
N VAL A 196 2.54 14.10 10.92
CA VAL A 196 1.14 13.76 10.62
C VAL A 196 0.67 12.49 11.33
N ASN A 197 1.54 11.89 12.16
CA ASN A 197 1.27 10.69 12.93
C ASN A 197 0.88 9.49 12.04
N TYR A 198 1.57 9.30 10.92
CA TYR A 198 1.24 8.22 9.99
C TYR A 198 1.99 6.94 10.33
N PHE A 199 1.29 5.82 10.23
CA PHE A 199 1.89 4.51 10.01
C PHE A 199 1.96 4.26 8.51
N THR A 200 3.16 3.94 8.00
CA THR A 200 3.41 3.88 6.56
C THR A 200 4.14 2.58 6.18
N ILE A 201 3.66 1.89 5.14
CA ILE A 201 4.37 0.76 4.50
C ILE A 201 4.85 1.22 3.12
N LEU A 202 6.16 1.31 2.92
CA LEU A 202 6.78 1.90 1.73
C LEU A 202 7.24 0.78 0.79
N PHE A 203 6.80 0.77 -0.46
CA PHE A 203 7.07 -0.34 -1.39
C PHE A 203 7.70 0.09 -2.72
N GLU A 204 7.91 1.39 -2.95
CA GLU A 204 8.47 1.91 -4.21
C GLU A 204 9.19 3.27 -4.03
N ASP A 205 9.84 3.75 -5.10
CA ASP A 205 10.47 5.07 -5.18
C ASP A 205 11.60 5.40 -4.19
N GLU A 206 12.21 4.38 -3.55
CA GLU A 206 13.39 4.54 -2.66
C GLU A 206 14.44 5.53 -3.19
N LYS A 207 14.81 5.47 -4.47
CA LYS A 207 15.84 6.36 -5.06
C LYS A 207 15.48 7.84 -5.05
N LYS A 208 14.19 8.17 -5.08
CA LYS A 208 13.68 9.55 -5.10
C LYS A 208 13.18 10.00 -3.72
N SER A 209 13.11 9.07 -2.77
CA SER A 209 12.47 9.26 -1.47
C SER A 209 13.10 10.36 -0.60
N LYS A 210 14.37 10.73 -0.81
CA LYS A 210 15.11 11.70 0.03
C LYS A 210 14.49 13.10 0.11
N ILE A 211 13.52 13.42 -0.75
CA ILE A 211 12.76 14.67 -0.69
C ILE A 211 11.71 14.69 0.42
N TYR A 212 11.30 13.52 0.91
CA TYR A 212 10.32 13.37 1.98
C TYR A 212 11.04 13.27 3.32
N GLY A 213 10.66 14.12 4.29
CA GLY A 213 11.26 14.19 5.62
C GLY A 213 10.43 13.48 6.69
N GLU A 214 10.80 13.72 7.95
CA GLU A 214 10.02 13.33 9.14
C GLU A 214 9.79 11.83 9.29
N GLN A 215 10.63 11.02 8.65
CA GLN A 215 10.53 9.56 8.66
C GLN A 215 11.29 8.98 9.85
N VAL A 216 10.66 8.04 10.56
CA VAL A 216 11.29 7.19 11.57
C VAL A 216 11.09 5.74 11.16
N ASN A 217 12.18 5.05 10.77
CA ASN A 217 12.08 3.63 10.44
C ASN A 217 11.82 2.78 11.70
N MET A 218 10.77 1.97 11.63
CA MET A 218 10.43 1.00 12.67
C MET A 218 10.76 -0.43 12.27
N GLY A 219 10.84 -0.72 10.97
CA GLY A 219 11.03 -2.09 10.54
C GLY A 219 10.99 -2.25 9.04
N LYS A 220 10.76 -3.49 8.61
CA LYS A 220 10.54 -3.83 7.21
C LYS A 220 9.56 -4.99 7.06
N VAL A 221 8.97 -5.10 5.87
CA VAL A 221 8.28 -6.32 5.44
C VAL A 221 9.29 -7.41 5.05
N ASP A 222 8.91 -8.66 5.25
CA ASP A 222 9.76 -9.85 5.03
C ASP A 222 9.29 -10.69 3.84
N CYS A 223 8.50 -10.13 2.94
CA CYS A 223 8.10 -10.81 1.72
C CYS A 223 8.16 -9.93 0.47
N ASP A 224 7.74 -10.52 -0.66
CA ASP A 224 7.78 -9.89 -1.97
C ASP A 224 6.88 -8.65 -2.02
N LEU A 225 7.44 -7.51 -2.45
CA LEU A 225 6.76 -6.22 -2.48
C LEU A 225 5.57 -6.20 -3.45
N SER A 226 5.46 -7.15 -4.39
CA SER A 226 4.27 -7.30 -5.23
C SER A 226 3.04 -7.65 -4.40
N VAL A 227 3.21 -8.37 -3.28
CA VAL A 227 2.11 -8.66 -2.34
C VAL A 227 1.61 -7.37 -1.71
N ILE A 228 2.54 -6.51 -1.25
CA ILE A 228 2.20 -5.20 -0.69
C ILE A 228 1.48 -4.32 -1.73
N LYS A 229 1.99 -4.29 -2.96
CA LYS A 229 1.37 -3.53 -4.07
C LYS A 229 -0.07 -3.97 -4.37
N GLY A 230 -0.45 -5.20 -4.03
CA GLY A 230 -1.74 -5.81 -4.34
C GLY A 230 -2.79 -5.81 -3.22
N LEU A 231 -2.57 -5.15 -2.08
CA LEU A 231 -3.46 -5.24 -0.92
C LEU A 231 -4.82 -4.52 -1.06
N GLY A 232 -5.00 -3.69 -2.09
CA GLY A 232 -6.24 -2.90 -2.31
C GLY A 232 -5.99 -1.40 -2.18
N SER A 233 -7.05 -0.58 -2.17
CA SER A 233 -6.93 0.88 -2.10
C SER A 233 -7.12 1.46 -0.69
N SER A 234 -7.83 0.76 0.19
CA SER A 234 -8.17 1.19 1.55
C SER A 234 -8.32 -0.07 2.40
N ILE A 235 -7.52 -0.19 3.45
CA ILE A 235 -7.35 -1.46 4.18
C ILE A 235 -7.20 -1.22 5.68
N ASP A 236 -7.64 -2.19 6.47
CA ASP A 236 -7.29 -2.30 7.87
C ASP A 236 -6.12 -3.28 8.00
N VAL A 237 -5.02 -2.82 8.59
CA VAL A 237 -3.85 -3.64 8.89
C VAL A 237 -3.86 -3.96 10.38
N ARG A 238 -4.07 -5.23 10.71
CA ARG A 238 -3.92 -5.74 12.08
C ARG A 238 -2.49 -6.23 12.29
N ILE A 239 -1.82 -5.70 13.31
CA ILE A 239 -0.43 -6.00 13.65
C ILE A 239 -0.41 -6.85 14.92
N ASP A 240 0.33 -7.95 14.89
CA ASP A 240 0.52 -8.86 16.02
C ASP A 240 1.98 -9.24 16.19
N LEU A 241 2.33 -9.68 17.39
CA LEU A 241 3.57 -10.43 17.57
C LEU A 241 3.50 -11.71 16.74
N ALA A 242 4.57 -12.04 16.01
CA ALA A 242 4.62 -13.29 15.29
C ALA A 242 4.52 -14.47 16.27
N ARG A 243 3.78 -15.51 15.87
CA ARG A 243 3.59 -16.74 16.64
C ARG A 243 4.62 -17.79 16.25
#